data_AF-A0A3C0ZCJ0-F1
#
_entry.id   AF-A0A3C0ZCJ0-F1
#
_cell.length_a   1.000
_cell.length_b   1.000
_cell.length_c   1.000
_cell.angle_alpha   90.00
_cell.angle_beta   90.00
_cell.angle_gamma   90.00
#
_symmetry.space_group_name_H-M   'P 1'
#
loop_
_entity.id
_entity.type
_entity.pdbx_description
1 polymer ?
#
loop_
_entity_poly.entity_id
_entity_poly.type
_entity_poly.pdbx_seq_one_letter_code
_entity_poly.pdbx_strand_id
1 'polypeptide(L)'
;QQKRFITKVVADLGYDFSRGRLDDTIHPFATGINHRDVRITTRWNENDFMMAVFGIIHEAGHGMYEQNIDEKYEYTPAHEGASMGIHESQSLFNEIIVGSNRAFWEKQYPFFQECAEGTFADISFEDFYRSLKKSQASLVRIEADSLTYPLHIIIRYEIEKLIFDGEVSIDDLPTLWNDKYEEYLGIRPEDDLTGILQDVHWSGSSFGYFPSYALGYMYAAQLYHAMGKELAIDEILASDDYSPIKRWSTEHIHQYGASRKPNQLIMDATGEALNPKYLLDYMEKIYFDVYQVKN
;
A
#
# COMPACT_ATOMS: atom_id res chain seq x y z
N GLN A 1 -17.07 -15.76 -0.54
CA GLN A 1 -16.31 -15.67 -1.80
C GLN A 1 -14.98 -14.94 -1.59
N GLN A 2 -14.97 -13.63 -1.33
CA GLN A 2 -13.75 -12.82 -1.14
C GLN A 2 -12.78 -13.41 -0.09
N LYS A 3 -13.27 -13.78 1.10
CA LYS A 3 -12.46 -14.39 2.18
C LYS A 3 -11.69 -15.64 1.74
N ARG A 4 -12.30 -16.50 0.91
CA ARG A 4 -11.68 -17.73 0.41
C ARG A 4 -10.51 -17.41 -0.52
N PHE A 5 -10.72 -16.50 -1.47
CA PHE A 5 -9.69 -16.04 -2.39
C PHE A 5 -8.50 -15.45 -1.62
N ILE A 6 -8.80 -14.45 -0.78
CA ILE A 6 -7.76 -13.61 -0.21
C ILE A 6 -6.93 -14.30 0.88
N THR A 7 -7.56 -15.18 1.68
CA THR A 7 -6.84 -15.96 2.69
C THR A 7 -5.79 -16.87 2.04
N LYS A 8 -6.12 -17.48 0.89
CA LYS A 8 -5.14 -18.27 0.13
C LYS A 8 -4.05 -17.36 -0.45
N VAL A 9 -4.42 -16.25 -1.08
CA VAL A 9 -3.47 -15.33 -1.72
C VAL A 9 -2.43 -14.80 -0.73
N VAL A 10 -2.83 -14.30 0.43
CA VAL A 10 -1.85 -13.75 1.39
C VAL A 10 -1.02 -14.84 2.06
N ALA A 11 -1.55 -16.06 2.23
CA ALA A 11 -0.75 -17.21 2.65
C ALA A 11 0.31 -17.57 1.61
N ASP A 12 -0.05 -17.58 0.32
CA ASP A 12 0.90 -17.84 -0.78
C ASP A 12 1.98 -16.74 -0.85
N LEU A 13 1.62 -15.47 -0.64
CA LEU A 13 2.57 -14.35 -0.56
C LEU A 13 3.52 -14.46 0.64
N GLY A 14 3.12 -15.21 1.68
CA GLY A 14 3.98 -15.62 2.78
C GLY A 14 3.61 -15.04 4.14
N TYR A 15 2.39 -14.50 4.31
CA TYR A 15 1.84 -14.18 5.62
C TYR A 15 1.55 -15.47 6.39
N ASP A 16 2.12 -15.59 7.59
CA ASP A 16 2.03 -16.80 8.41
C ASP A 16 0.82 -16.76 9.35
N PHE A 17 -0.25 -17.47 8.99
CA PHE A 17 -1.45 -17.63 9.82
C PHE A 17 -1.24 -18.45 11.09
N SER A 18 -0.11 -19.16 11.26
CA SER A 18 0.23 -19.77 12.55
C SER A 18 0.75 -18.74 13.56
N ARG A 19 1.15 -17.56 13.06
CA ARG A 19 1.69 -16.42 13.82
C ARG A 19 0.85 -15.16 13.64
N GLY A 20 -0.44 -15.32 13.33
CA GLY A 20 -1.32 -14.21 12.99
C GLY A 20 -2.74 -14.67 12.67
N ARG A 21 -3.62 -13.71 12.37
CA ARG A 21 -5.01 -13.96 11.98
C ARG A 21 -5.60 -12.75 11.26
N LEU A 22 -6.68 -13.01 10.52
CA LEU A 22 -7.48 -12.01 9.81
C LEU A 22 -8.85 -11.84 10.50
N ASP A 23 -9.20 -10.59 10.83
CA ASP A 23 -10.44 -10.20 11.51
C ASP A 23 -11.18 -9.03 10.83
N ASP A 24 -12.45 -8.83 11.21
CA ASP A 24 -13.27 -7.74 10.69
C ASP A 24 -13.10 -6.46 11.52
N THR A 25 -13.06 -5.30 10.85
CA THR A 25 -12.99 -3.96 11.46
C THR A 25 -13.67 -2.91 10.57
N ILE A 26 -13.83 -1.70 11.09
CA ILE A 26 -14.30 -0.53 10.31
C ILE A 26 -13.15 0.09 9.52
N HIS A 27 -11.98 0.24 10.15
CA HIS A 27 -10.77 0.77 9.53
C HIS A 27 -9.69 -0.30 9.59
N PRO A 28 -9.32 -0.91 8.44
CA PRO A 28 -8.26 -1.90 8.37
C PRO A 28 -6.95 -1.40 9.00
N PHE A 29 -6.26 -2.32 9.67
CA PHE A 29 -4.94 -2.12 10.24
C PHE A 29 -4.25 -3.47 10.49
N ALA A 30 -2.93 -3.42 10.59
CA ALA A 30 -2.07 -4.48 11.08
C ALA A 30 -1.48 -4.10 12.44
N THR A 31 -1.28 -5.08 13.31
CA THR A 31 -0.65 -4.87 14.61
C THR A 31 0.26 -6.04 14.99
N GLY A 32 1.53 -5.75 15.28
CA GLY A 32 2.47 -6.69 15.86
C GLY A 32 2.34 -6.71 17.38
N ILE A 33 1.91 -7.84 17.96
CA ILE A 33 1.85 -8.03 19.42
C ILE A 33 3.15 -8.62 19.93
N ASN A 34 3.67 -9.60 19.21
CA ASN A 34 5.02 -10.17 19.37
C ASN A 34 5.38 -10.93 18.07
N HIS A 35 6.59 -11.46 17.99
CA HIS A 35 7.05 -12.20 16.81
C HIS A 35 6.05 -13.29 16.37
N ARG A 36 5.39 -13.97 17.30
CA ARG A 36 4.44 -15.07 17.01
C ARG A 36 2.97 -14.65 16.96
N ASP A 37 2.64 -13.36 17.03
CA ASP A 37 1.27 -12.86 16.96
C ASP A 37 1.24 -11.48 16.29
N VAL A 38 1.09 -11.49 14.98
CA VAL A 38 0.92 -10.29 14.14
C VAL A 38 -0.42 -10.39 13.45
N ARG A 39 -1.36 -9.52 13.81
CA ARG A 39 -2.76 -9.61 13.35
C ARG A 39 -3.05 -8.57 12.29
N ILE A 40 -3.89 -8.95 11.34
CA ILE A 40 -4.37 -8.08 10.28
C ILE A 40 -5.90 -8.02 10.32
N THR A 41 -6.46 -6.91 9.87
CA THR A 41 -7.90 -6.71 9.88
C THR A 41 -8.39 -6.21 8.53
N THR A 42 -9.67 -6.33 8.25
CA THR A 42 -10.26 -5.91 6.98
C THR A 42 -11.69 -5.40 7.13
N ARG A 43 -12.15 -4.72 6.09
CA ARG A 43 -13.54 -4.33 5.90
C ARG A 43 -14.04 -4.94 4.59
N TRP A 44 -15.07 -5.76 4.67
CA TRP A 44 -15.70 -6.37 3.50
C TRP A 44 -16.67 -5.39 2.83
N ASN A 45 -16.73 -5.45 1.49
CA ASN A 45 -17.74 -4.78 0.70
C ASN A 45 -18.28 -5.74 -0.36
N GLU A 46 -19.57 -6.07 -0.28
CA GLU A 46 -20.20 -7.03 -1.21
C GLU A 46 -20.31 -6.49 -2.64
N ASN A 47 -20.30 -5.16 -2.80
CA ASN A 47 -20.43 -4.49 -4.09
C ASN A 47 -19.09 -4.06 -4.69
N ASP A 48 -18.00 -4.20 -3.94
CA ASP A 48 -16.65 -3.88 -4.40
C ASP A 48 -15.64 -4.83 -3.75
N PHE A 49 -15.20 -5.83 -4.52
CA PHE A 49 -14.22 -6.81 -4.03
C PHE A 49 -12.84 -6.19 -3.81
N MET A 50 -12.51 -5.09 -4.50
CA MET A 50 -11.18 -4.49 -4.46
C MET A 50 -10.86 -4.00 -3.06
N MET A 51 -11.85 -3.43 -2.37
CA MET A 51 -11.71 -2.93 -1.00
C MET A 51 -11.11 -3.99 -0.05
N ALA A 52 -11.67 -5.20 -0.02
CA ALA A 52 -11.16 -6.24 0.86
C ALA A 52 -9.90 -6.89 0.30
N VAL A 53 -9.84 -7.16 -1.01
CA VAL A 53 -8.70 -7.86 -1.62
C VAL A 53 -7.42 -7.06 -1.49
N PHE A 54 -7.39 -5.82 -1.96
CA PHE A 54 -6.19 -4.99 -1.89
C PHE A 54 -5.88 -4.57 -0.45
N GLY A 55 -6.92 -4.22 0.33
CA GLY A 55 -6.75 -3.89 1.75
C GLY A 55 -6.12 -5.03 2.56
N ILE A 56 -6.50 -6.30 2.34
CA ILE A 56 -5.89 -7.42 3.06
C ILE A 56 -4.46 -7.68 2.58
N ILE A 57 -4.16 -7.50 1.29
CA ILE A 57 -2.77 -7.61 0.80
C ILE A 57 -1.90 -6.48 1.41
N HIS A 58 -2.45 -5.28 1.53
CA HIS A 58 -1.82 -4.14 2.20
C HIS A 58 -1.46 -4.49 3.65
N GLU A 59 -2.45 -4.88 4.45
CA GLU A 59 -2.21 -5.22 5.85
C GLU A 59 -1.32 -6.46 6.01
N ALA A 60 -1.41 -7.43 5.09
CA ALA A 60 -0.51 -8.57 5.07
C ALA A 60 0.94 -8.15 4.76
N GLY A 61 1.16 -7.11 3.96
CA GLY A 61 2.50 -6.55 3.73
C GLY A 61 3.12 -5.96 4.98
N HIS A 62 2.34 -5.21 5.76
CA HIS A 62 2.71 -4.80 7.12
C HIS A 62 2.98 -6.02 8.02
N GLY A 63 2.06 -6.98 8.02
CA GLY A 63 2.16 -8.16 8.85
C GLY A 63 3.40 -9.01 8.54
N MET A 64 3.74 -9.15 7.26
CA MET A 64 4.95 -9.83 6.82
C MET A 64 6.22 -9.09 7.21
N TYR A 65 6.23 -7.75 7.24
CA TYR A 65 7.39 -7.04 7.76
C TYR A 65 7.63 -7.42 9.23
N GLU A 66 6.61 -7.25 10.08
CA GLU A 66 6.69 -7.56 11.51
C GLU A 66 7.00 -9.05 11.79
N GLN A 67 6.42 -9.98 11.01
CA GLN A 67 6.70 -11.42 11.15
C GLN A 67 8.15 -11.79 10.78
N ASN A 68 8.85 -10.98 9.99
CA ASN A 68 10.20 -11.31 9.51
C ASN A 68 11.29 -10.40 10.10
N ILE A 69 10.97 -9.62 11.14
CA ILE A 69 11.99 -9.00 12.02
C ILE A 69 12.75 -10.12 12.74
N ASP A 70 14.08 -10.05 12.77
CA ASP A 70 14.92 -11.08 13.39
C ASP A 70 14.58 -11.27 14.88
N GLU A 71 14.38 -12.53 15.29
CA GLU A 71 14.05 -12.92 16.67
C GLU A 71 15.06 -12.37 17.70
N LYS A 72 16.31 -12.09 17.29
CA LYS A 72 17.32 -11.51 18.19
C LYS A 72 16.93 -10.13 18.73
N TYR A 73 15.99 -9.43 18.08
CA TYR A 73 15.49 -8.15 18.54
C TYR A 73 14.31 -8.27 19.50
N GLU A 74 13.71 -9.45 19.68
CA GLU A 74 12.60 -9.64 20.61
C GLU A 74 12.89 -9.00 21.98
N TYR A 75 11.87 -8.34 22.55
CA TYR A 75 11.95 -7.63 23.82
C TYR A 75 12.93 -6.45 23.85
N THR A 76 13.34 -5.95 22.69
CA THR A 76 14.11 -4.70 22.56
C THR A 76 13.29 -3.65 21.81
N PRO A 77 13.62 -2.36 21.95
CA PRO A 77 13.03 -1.30 21.13
C PRO A 77 13.31 -1.42 19.62
N ALA A 78 14.16 -2.37 19.20
CA ALA A 78 14.43 -2.60 17.78
C ALA A 78 13.47 -3.61 17.12
N HIS A 79 12.59 -4.26 17.89
CA HIS A 79 11.60 -5.22 17.38
C HIS A 79 10.29 -4.53 16.99
N GLU A 80 10.42 -3.61 16.05
CA GLU A 80 9.36 -2.90 15.35
C GLU A 80 9.92 -2.41 14.00
N GLY A 81 9.06 -1.95 13.10
CA GLY A 81 9.50 -1.32 11.85
C GLY A 81 10.41 -0.10 12.02
N ALA A 82 11.36 0.10 11.11
CA ALA A 82 12.36 1.18 11.19
C ALA A 82 11.78 2.60 11.14
N SER A 83 10.65 2.77 10.46
CA SER A 83 9.85 4.00 10.41
C SER A 83 8.51 3.71 9.74
N MET A 84 7.54 4.60 9.89
CA MET A 84 6.27 4.50 9.16
C MET A 84 6.45 4.46 7.64
N GLY A 85 7.42 5.22 7.09
CA GLY A 85 7.69 5.17 5.65
C GLY A 85 8.24 3.83 5.18
N ILE A 86 9.11 3.17 5.96
CA ILE A 86 9.57 1.81 5.64
C ILE A 86 8.43 0.82 5.83
N HIS A 87 7.66 0.94 6.90
CA HIS A 87 6.54 0.05 7.19
C HIS A 87 5.48 0.10 6.07
N GLU A 88 5.15 1.30 5.62
CA GLU A 88 4.25 1.56 4.49
C GLU A 88 4.81 1.10 3.15
N SER A 89 6.13 1.16 2.97
CA SER A 89 6.72 0.61 1.75
C SER A 89 6.46 -0.90 1.62
N GLN A 90 6.35 -1.62 2.74
CA GLN A 90 6.07 -3.06 2.70
C GLN A 90 4.60 -3.35 2.41
N SER A 91 3.67 -2.55 2.92
CA SER A 91 2.26 -2.68 2.56
C SER A 91 2.00 -2.34 1.09
N LEU A 92 2.46 -1.16 0.64
CA LEU A 92 2.27 -0.71 -0.74
C LEU A 92 3.06 -1.55 -1.76
N PHE A 93 4.21 -2.12 -1.38
CA PHE A 93 4.88 -3.10 -2.22
C PHE A 93 4.00 -4.33 -2.45
N ASN A 94 3.42 -4.89 -1.39
CA ASN A 94 2.57 -6.05 -1.55
C ASN A 94 1.26 -5.71 -2.27
N GLU A 95 0.61 -4.59 -1.93
CA GLU A 95 -0.67 -4.19 -2.51
C GLU A 95 -0.54 -3.70 -3.95
N ILE A 96 0.23 -2.63 -4.15
CA ILE A 96 0.24 -1.87 -5.41
C ILE A 96 1.28 -2.42 -6.37
N ILE A 97 2.42 -2.91 -5.88
CA ILE A 97 3.47 -3.45 -6.75
C ILE A 97 3.16 -4.91 -7.11
N VAL A 98 3.03 -5.80 -6.13
CA VAL A 98 2.79 -7.23 -6.36
C VAL A 98 1.33 -7.52 -6.68
N GLY A 99 0.43 -7.17 -5.76
CA GLY A 99 -0.99 -7.48 -5.80
C GLY A 99 -1.72 -6.79 -6.94
N SER A 100 -1.08 -5.82 -7.59
CA SER A 100 -1.61 -5.06 -8.71
C SER A 100 -0.82 -5.33 -10.02
N ASN A 101 0.18 -6.22 -10.01
CA ASN A 101 0.96 -6.60 -11.18
C ASN A 101 0.12 -7.46 -12.15
N ARG A 102 0.35 -7.28 -13.45
CA ARG A 102 -0.33 -8.05 -14.49
C ARG A 102 -0.05 -9.56 -14.39
N ALA A 103 1.21 -9.98 -14.27
CA ALA A 103 1.60 -11.39 -14.18
C ALA A 103 1.01 -12.07 -12.94
N PHE A 104 0.96 -11.34 -11.81
CA PHE A 104 0.26 -11.79 -10.60
C PHE A 104 -1.22 -12.06 -10.89
N TRP A 105 -1.93 -11.10 -11.48
CA TRP A 105 -3.35 -11.26 -11.79
C TRP A 105 -3.60 -12.29 -12.90
N GLU A 106 -2.75 -12.43 -13.91
CA GLU A 106 -2.89 -13.48 -14.93
C GLU A 106 -2.92 -14.87 -14.30
N LYS A 107 -2.08 -15.09 -13.28
CA LYS A 107 -2.05 -16.33 -12.51
C LYS A 107 -3.25 -16.47 -11.57
N GLN A 108 -3.64 -15.40 -10.89
CA GLN A 108 -4.67 -15.45 -9.83
C GLN A 108 -6.10 -15.39 -10.37
N TYR A 109 -6.31 -14.82 -11.57
CA TYR A 109 -7.64 -14.59 -12.13
C TYR A 109 -8.49 -15.85 -12.30
N PRO A 110 -7.95 -17.01 -12.77
CA PRO A 110 -8.74 -18.24 -12.82
C PRO A 110 -9.26 -18.68 -11.45
N PHE A 111 -8.44 -18.58 -10.39
CA PHE A 111 -8.86 -18.91 -9.03
C PHE A 111 -9.81 -17.86 -8.44
N PHE A 112 -9.63 -16.59 -8.80
CA PHE A 112 -10.58 -15.53 -8.48
C PHE A 112 -11.97 -15.81 -9.08
N GLN A 113 -12.03 -16.15 -10.38
CA GLN A 113 -13.29 -16.50 -11.06
C GLN A 113 -13.96 -17.72 -10.43
N GLU A 114 -13.18 -18.74 -10.04
CA GLU A 114 -13.70 -19.89 -9.30
C GLU A 114 -14.33 -19.47 -7.96
N CYS A 115 -13.66 -18.60 -7.20
CA CYS A 115 -14.17 -18.08 -5.94
C CYS A 115 -15.39 -17.17 -6.09
N ALA A 116 -15.53 -16.50 -7.23
CA ALA A 116 -16.63 -15.58 -7.53
C ALA A 116 -17.87 -16.28 -8.13
N GLU A 117 -17.86 -17.61 -8.26
CA GLU A 117 -19.04 -18.44 -8.53
C GLU A 117 -19.88 -17.95 -9.75
N GLY A 118 -19.20 -17.53 -10.81
CA GLY A 118 -19.81 -17.13 -12.08
C GLY A 118 -20.04 -15.64 -12.28
N THR A 119 -19.89 -14.80 -11.25
CA THR A 119 -20.08 -13.32 -11.36
C THR A 119 -19.14 -12.66 -12.38
N PHE A 120 -17.96 -13.24 -12.62
CA PHE A 120 -16.95 -12.71 -13.54
C PHE A 120 -16.72 -13.62 -14.77
N ALA A 121 -17.63 -14.56 -15.07
CA ALA A 121 -17.42 -15.58 -16.10
C ALA A 121 -17.38 -15.02 -17.53
N ASP A 122 -18.03 -13.88 -17.77
CA ASP A 122 -18.13 -13.20 -19.06
C ASP A 122 -17.10 -12.07 -19.23
N ILE A 123 -16.24 -11.85 -18.23
CA ILE A 123 -15.22 -10.79 -18.25
C ILE A 123 -13.88 -11.39 -18.68
N SER A 124 -13.31 -10.84 -19.77
CA SER A 124 -11.97 -11.21 -20.22
C SER A 124 -10.90 -10.77 -19.21
N PHE A 125 -9.78 -11.48 -19.16
CA PHE A 125 -8.67 -11.06 -18.28
C PHE A 125 -8.19 -9.63 -18.60
N GLU A 126 -8.15 -9.27 -19.89
CA GLU A 126 -7.69 -7.95 -20.32
C GLU A 126 -8.62 -6.84 -19.79
N ASP A 127 -9.94 -7.01 -19.92
CA ASP A 127 -10.91 -6.04 -19.42
C ASP A 127 -10.87 -5.97 -17.88
N PHE A 128 -10.76 -7.13 -17.22
CA PHE A 128 -10.60 -7.20 -15.77
C PHE A 128 -9.37 -6.41 -15.31
N TYR A 129 -8.20 -6.71 -15.86
CA TYR A 129 -6.94 -6.07 -15.45
C TYR A 129 -6.96 -4.56 -15.70
N ARG A 130 -7.47 -4.11 -16.86
CA ARG A 130 -7.59 -2.67 -17.13
C ARG A 130 -8.55 -1.99 -16.17
N SER A 131 -9.65 -2.66 -15.79
CA SER A 131 -10.62 -2.10 -14.84
C SER A 131 -10.01 -1.85 -13.45
N LEU A 132 -9.05 -2.68 -13.03
CA LEU A 132 -8.29 -2.48 -11.78
C LEU A 132 -7.43 -1.20 -11.78
N LYS A 133 -7.11 -0.66 -12.96
CA LYS A 133 -6.26 0.53 -13.12
C LYS A 133 -7.05 1.79 -13.45
N LYS A 134 -8.38 1.75 -13.27
CA LYS A 134 -9.21 2.94 -13.41
C LYS A 134 -8.70 4.02 -12.45
N SER A 135 -8.32 5.15 -13.02
CA SER A 135 -7.95 6.38 -12.34
C SER A 135 -9.04 7.44 -12.48
N GLN A 136 -9.34 8.10 -11.38
CA GLN A 136 -10.26 9.23 -11.34
C GLN A 136 -9.96 10.10 -10.11
N ALA A 137 -10.18 11.41 -10.23
CA ALA A 137 -10.24 12.27 -9.06
C ALA A 137 -11.36 11.79 -8.12
N SER A 138 -11.05 11.66 -6.83
CA SER A 138 -11.98 11.23 -5.79
C SER A 138 -11.72 11.99 -4.49
N LEU A 139 -12.71 12.03 -3.58
CA LEU A 139 -12.60 12.82 -2.35
C LEU A 139 -11.92 12.06 -1.22
N VAL A 140 -12.12 10.74 -1.15
CA VAL A 140 -11.71 9.90 -0.02
C VAL A 140 -10.35 9.29 -0.29
N ARG A 141 -9.32 9.68 0.47
CA ARG A 141 -7.93 9.24 0.27
C ARG A 141 -7.75 7.72 0.25
N ILE A 142 -8.42 7.00 1.16
CA ILE A 142 -8.28 5.53 1.26
C ILE A 142 -8.98 4.78 0.12
N GLU A 143 -9.76 5.48 -0.72
CA GLU A 143 -10.44 4.94 -1.91
C GLU A 143 -9.81 5.48 -3.20
N ALA A 144 -8.77 6.33 -3.09
CA ALA A 144 -8.10 6.92 -4.23
C ALA A 144 -7.28 5.88 -5.00
N ASP A 145 -7.25 5.99 -6.32
CA ASP A 145 -6.44 5.13 -7.15
C ASP A 145 -4.94 5.43 -7.02
N SER A 146 -4.09 4.49 -7.43
CA SER A 146 -2.65 4.63 -7.26
C SER A 146 -2.03 5.86 -7.91
N LEU A 147 -2.62 6.42 -8.99
CA LEU A 147 -2.10 7.62 -9.64
C LEU A 147 -2.46 8.91 -8.89
N THR A 148 -3.68 8.98 -8.34
CA THR A 148 -4.17 10.18 -7.65
C THR A 148 -3.85 10.19 -6.16
N TYR A 149 -3.62 9.02 -5.55
CA TYR A 149 -3.30 8.87 -4.12
C TYR A 149 -2.21 9.82 -3.60
N PRO A 150 -1.06 10.01 -4.28
CA PRO A 150 -0.02 10.94 -3.80
C PRO A 150 -0.51 12.39 -3.66
N LEU A 151 -1.48 12.83 -4.46
CA LEU A 151 -2.03 14.19 -4.40
C LEU A 151 -2.77 14.43 -3.07
N HIS A 152 -3.50 13.43 -2.58
CA HIS A 152 -4.16 13.50 -1.27
C HIS A 152 -3.15 13.71 -0.12
N ILE A 153 -1.96 13.11 -0.24
CA ILE A 153 -0.89 13.26 0.74
C ILE A 153 -0.28 14.65 0.67
N ILE A 154 -0.05 15.18 -0.53
CA ILE A 154 0.47 16.54 -0.74
C ILE A 154 -0.47 17.58 -0.12
N ILE A 155 -1.78 17.48 -0.37
CA ILE A 155 -2.78 18.38 0.20
C ILE A 155 -2.66 18.45 1.73
N ARG A 156 -2.60 17.29 2.41
CA ARG A 156 -2.49 17.22 3.87
C ARG A 156 -1.18 17.80 4.35
N TYR A 157 -0.07 17.44 3.72
CA TYR A 157 1.25 17.94 4.09
C TYR A 157 1.36 19.46 3.96
N GLU A 158 0.80 20.05 2.90
CA GLU A 158 0.78 21.50 2.73
C GLU A 158 -0.07 22.19 3.80
N ILE A 159 -1.23 21.63 4.13
CA ILE A 159 -2.09 22.16 5.21
C ILE A 159 -1.37 22.05 6.56
N GLU A 160 -0.72 20.92 6.85
CA GLU A 160 0.06 20.75 8.09
C GLU A 160 1.16 21.81 8.21
N LYS A 161 1.89 22.10 7.12
CA LYS A 161 2.89 23.17 7.12
C LYS A 161 2.28 24.51 7.50
N LEU A 162 1.15 24.89 6.88
CA LEU A 162 0.47 26.15 7.18
C LEU A 162 0.01 26.23 8.64
N ILE A 163 -0.48 25.12 9.21
CA ILE A 163 -0.84 25.04 10.64
C ILE A 163 0.37 25.33 11.53
N PHE A 164 1.51 24.68 11.27
CA PHE A 164 2.71 24.84 12.12
C PHE A 164 3.47 26.14 11.88
N ASP A 165 3.37 26.74 10.69
CA ASP A 165 3.91 28.06 10.38
C ASP A 165 3.01 29.19 10.95
N GLY A 166 1.82 28.86 11.47
CA GLY A 166 0.87 29.82 12.04
C GLY A 166 0.18 30.68 10.99
N GLU A 167 0.13 30.20 9.74
CA GLU A 167 -0.39 30.93 8.58
C GLU A 167 -1.89 30.69 8.34
N VAL A 168 -2.51 29.75 9.07
CA VAL A 168 -3.94 29.44 8.98
C VAL A 168 -4.58 29.27 10.36
N SER A 169 -5.81 29.75 10.52
CA SER A 169 -6.60 29.52 11.73
C SER A 169 -7.37 28.20 11.64
N ILE A 170 -7.75 27.62 12.80
CA ILE A 170 -8.55 26.39 12.83
C ILE A 170 -9.88 26.57 12.10
N ASP A 171 -10.50 27.76 12.23
CA ASP A 171 -11.80 28.08 11.62
C ASP A 171 -11.73 28.13 10.08
N ASP A 172 -10.54 28.41 9.52
CA ASP A 172 -10.33 28.49 8.07
C ASP A 172 -9.96 27.15 7.43
N LEU A 173 -9.62 26.12 8.23
CA LEU A 173 -9.16 24.82 7.73
C LEU A 173 -10.16 24.12 6.79
N PRO A 174 -11.49 24.10 7.06
CA PRO A 174 -12.45 23.47 6.14
C PRO A 174 -12.44 24.13 4.76
N THR A 175 -12.35 25.47 4.70
CA THR A 175 -12.28 26.21 3.43
C THR A 175 -10.97 25.92 2.71
N LEU A 176 -9.83 26.02 3.42
CA LEU A 176 -8.51 25.72 2.86
C LEU A 176 -8.43 24.29 2.32
N TRP A 177 -9.00 23.32 3.03
CA TRP A 177 -9.07 21.92 2.57
C TRP A 177 -9.81 21.82 1.23
N ASN A 178 -10.99 22.41 1.16
CA ASN A 178 -11.83 22.36 -0.04
C ASN A 178 -11.14 23.04 -1.23
N ASP A 179 -10.47 24.18 -1.00
CA ASP A 179 -9.72 24.90 -2.02
C ASP A 179 -8.52 24.10 -2.52
N LYS A 180 -7.81 23.40 -1.63
CA LYS A 180 -6.70 22.50 -1.99
C LYS A 180 -7.17 21.29 -2.80
N TYR A 181 -8.32 20.69 -2.47
CA TYR A 181 -8.89 19.61 -3.29
C TYR A 181 -9.30 20.09 -4.68
N GLU A 182 -9.88 21.29 -4.78
CA GLU A 182 -10.23 21.87 -6.07
C GLU A 182 -8.98 22.20 -6.90
N GLU A 183 -7.92 22.73 -6.27
CA GLU A 183 -6.63 23.02 -6.89
C GLU A 183 -5.96 21.76 -7.46
N TYR A 184 -5.84 20.71 -6.65
CA TYR A 184 -5.06 19.51 -6.99
C TYR A 184 -5.84 18.45 -7.78
N LEU A 185 -7.14 18.28 -7.48
CA LEU A 185 -7.97 17.20 -8.02
C LEU A 185 -9.15 17.70 -8.86
N GLY A 186 -9.40 19.02 -8.92
CA GLY A 186 -10.49 19.60 -9.71
C GLY A 186 -11.90 19.27 -9.19
N ILE A 187 -12.00 18.79 -7.95
CA ILE A 187 -13.25 18.42 -7.29
C ILE A 187 -13.31 19.02 -5.89
N ARG A 188 -14.51 19.22 -5.37
CA ARG A 188 -14.74 19.88 -4.08
C ARG A 188 -15.65 19.02 -3.20
N PRO A 189 -15.30 18.79 -1.92
CA PRO A 189 -16.21 18.15 -0.98
C PRO A 189 -17.52 18.95 -0.83
N GLU A 190 -18.65 18.23 -0.71
CA GLU A 190 -19.96 18.85 -0.44
C GLU A 190 -20.16 19.17 1.05
N ASP A 191 -19.47 18.43 1.92
CA ASP A 191 -19.52 18.55 3.37
C ASP A 191 -18.18 18.17 4.02
N ASP A 192 -18.06 18.44 5.32
CA ASP A 192 -16.84 18.15 6.08
C ASP A 192 -16.63 16.64 6.29
N LEU A 193 -17.69 15.82 6.21
CA LEU A 193 -17.61 14.37 6.38
C LEU A 193 -16.79 13.73 5.24
N THR A 194 -17.04 14.18 4.02
CA THR A 194 -16.27 13.80 2.82
C THR A 194 -15.07 14.74 2.57
N GLY A 195 -15.01 15.85 3.31
CA GLY A 195 -13.93 16.82 3.32
C GLY A 195 -12.92 16.59 4.44
N ILE A 196 -12.68 17.61 5.25
CA ILE A 196 -11.60 17.67 6.25
C ILE A 196 -11.69 16.60 7.36
N LEU A 197 -12.89 16.07 7.65
CA LEU A 197 -13.10 15.07 8.70
C LEU A 197 -12.96 13.62 8.20
N GLN A 198 -12.60 13.41 6.93
CA GLN A 198 -12.51 12.07 6.34
C GLN A 198 -11.43 11.18 6.98
N ASP A 199 -10.42 11.77 7.61
CA ASP A 199 -9.29 11.06 8.22
C ASP A 199 -9.20 11.29 9.73
N VAL A 200 -8.85 10.23 10.46
CA VAL A 200 -8.74 10.26 11.93
C VAL A 200 -7.42 10.89 12.43
N HIS A 201 -6.40 10.98 11.58
CA HIS A 201 -5.02 11.28 11.97
C HIS A 201 -4.87 12.55 12.81
N TRP A 202 -5.46 13.67 12.38
CA TRP A 202 -5.36 14.94 13.11
C TRP A 202 -6.09 14.90 14.45
N SER A 203 -7.23 14.19 14.54
CA SER A 203 -7.91 13.96 15.81
C SER A 203 -7.08 13.11 16.78
N GLY A 204 -6.25 12.21 16.24
CA GLY A 204 -5.27 11.41 16.97
C GLY A 204 -3.90 12.09 17.17
N SER A 205 -3.77 13.38 16.84
CA SER A 205 -2.50 14.14 16.90
C SER A 205 -1.36 13.58 16.04
N SER A 206 -1.66 12.80 15.00
CA SER A 206 -0.67 12.24 14.06
C SER A 206 -0.27 13.24 12.98
N PHE A 207 0.26 14.39 13.39
CA PHE A 207 0.81 15.40 12.48
C PHE A 207 2.20 15.01 11.96
N GLY A 208 2.51 15.32 10.70
CA GLY A 208 3.72 14.88 10.02
C GLY A 208 3.70 13.39 9.66
N TYR A 209 2.57 12.71 9.88
CA TYR A 209 2.40 11.29 9.58
C TYR A 209 2.11 11.06 8.09
N PHE A 210 1.24 11.87 7.47
CA PHE A 210 0.83 11.66 6.08
C PHE A 210 1.98 11.56 5.07
N PRO A 211 3.07 12.36 5.16
CA PRO A 211 4.22 12.21 4.29
C PRO A 211 4.82 10.81 4.26
N SER A 212 4.66 10.02 5.33
CA SER A 212 5.10 8.63 5.38
C SER A 212 4.42 7.74 4.33
N TYR A 213 3.18 8.04 3.95
CA TYR A 213 2.47 7.34 2.88
C TYR A 213 3.12 7.52 1.51
N ALA A 214 3.45 8.77 1.15
CA ALA A 214 4.15 9.07 -0.09
C ALA A 214 5.58 8.49 -0.09
N LEU A 215 6.28 8.58 1.05
CA LEU A 215 7.59 7.95 1.24
C LEU A 215 7.51 6.44 1.04
N GLY A 216 6.52 5.78 1.64
CA GLY A 216 6.28 4.35 1.49
C GLY A 216 6.16 3.94 0.03
N TYR A 217 5.36 4.69 -0.74
CA TYR A 217 5.17 4.37 -2.15
C TYR A 217 6.46 4.54 -2.97
N MET A 218 7.22 5.61 -2.72
CA MET A 218 8.51 5.84 -3.38
C MET A 218 9.52 4.73 -3.04
N TYR A 219 9.61 4.34 -1.76
CA TYR A 219 10.45 3.24 -1.32
C TYR A 219 10.02 1.91 -1.95
N ALA A 220 8.72 1.61 -2.02
CA ALA A 220 8.21 0.39 -2.63
C ALA A 220 8.64 0.28 -4.11
N ALA A 221 8.49 1.35 -4.88
CA ALA A 221 8.93 1.38 -6.28
C ALA A 221 10.45 1.24 -6.44
N GLN A 222 11.22 1.88 -5.56
CA GLN A 222 12.69 1.78 -5.58
C GLN A 222 13.18 0.37 -5.20
N LEU A 223 12.56 -0.26 -4.19
CA LEU A 223 12.84 -1.64 -3.80
C LEU A 223 12.48 -2.61 -4.91
N TYR A 224 11.34 -2.40 -5.58
CA TYR A 224 10.96 -3.19 -6.76
C TYR A 224 12.00 -3.09 -7.88
N HIS A 225 12.47 -1.88 -8.17
CA HIS A 225 13.52 -1.68 -9.17
C HIS A 225 14.83 -2.39 -8.78
N ALA A 226 15.26 -2.29 -7.52
CA ALA A 226 16.46 -2.98 -7.05
C ALA A 226 16.31 -4.50 -7.12
N MET A 227 15.21 -5.05 -6.59
CA MET A 227 14.89 -6.46 -6.64
C MET A 227 14.87 -7.01 -8.08
N GLY A 228 14.37 -6.24 -9.04
CA GLY A 228 14.30 -6.63 -10.46
C GLY A 228 15.68 -6.76 -11.14
N LYS A 229 16.76 -6.28 -10.51
CA LYS A 229 18.14 -6.51 -10.99
C LYS A 229 18.65 -7.90 -10.65
N GLU A 230 18.04 -8.56 -9.67
CA GLU A 230 18.47 -9.86 -9.13
C GLU A 230 17.45 -10.97 -9.43
N LEU A 231 16.16 -10.62 -9.49
CA LEU A 231 15.06 -11.54 -9.65
C LEU A 231 14.26 -11.26 -10.92
N ALA A 232 13.85 -12.31 -11.63
CA ALA A 232 12.85 -12.23 -12.69
C ALA A 232 11.44 -12.13 -12.06
N ILE A 233 11.07 -10.93 -11.58
CA ILE A 233 9.88 -10.74 -10.75
C ILE A 233 8.60 -11.20 -11.46
N ASP A 234 8.39 -10.83 -12.72
CA ASP A 234 7.17 -11.22 -13.45
C ASP A 234 7.07 -12.75 -13.62
N GLU A 235 8.19 -13.47 -13.79
CA GLU A 235 8.20 -14.94 -13.85
C GLU A 235 7.84 -15.56 -12.49
N ILE A 236 8.33 -14.97 -11.40
CA ILE A 236 7.98 -15.40 -10.03
C ILE A 236 6.49 -15.16 -9.77
N LEU A 237 5.96 -14.00 -10.17
CA LEU A 237 4.56 -13.64 -9.98
C LEU A 237 3.60 -14.51 -10.81
N ALA A 238 4.06 -15.00 -11.96
CA ALA A 238 3.34 -15.97 -12.78
C ALA A 238 3.44 -17.43 -12.24
N SER A 239 4.25 -17.68 -11.22
CA SER A 239 4.47 -19.01 -10.64
C SER A 239 3.60 -19.29 -9.40
N ASP A 240 3.78 -20.48 -8.81
CA ASP A 240 3.15 -20.86 -7.54
C ASP A 240 4.03 -20.58 -6.30
N ASP A 241 5.28 -20.14 -6.48
CA ASP A 241 6.22 -19.90 -5.39
C ASP A 241 6.69 -18.43 -5.34
N TYR A 242 6.07 -17.65 -4.44
CA TYR A 242 6.45 -16.26 -4.18
C TYR A 242 7.59 -16.13 -3.16
N SER A 243 8.11 -17.24 -2.62
CA SER A 243 9.17 -17.22 -1.60
C SER A 243 10.44 -16.46 -2.01
N PRO A 244 10.86 -16.37 -3.29
CA PRO A 244 12.02 -15.56 -3.67
C PRO A 244 11.83 -14.06 -3.33
N ILE A 245 10.65 -13.50 -3.57
CA ILE A 245 10.32 -12.09 -3.28
C ILE A 245 10.37 -11.86 -1.76
N LYS A 246 9.71 -12.72 -0.98
CA LYS A 246 9.73 -12.65 0.48
C LYS A 246 11.16 -12.76 1.03
N ARG A 247 11.96 -13.71 0.54
CA ARG A 247 13.36 -13.88 0.96
C ARG A 247 14.19 -12.64 0.71
N TRP A 248 14.08 -12.04 -0.48
CA TRP A 248 14.80 -10.81 -0.81
C TRP A 248 14.39 -9.67 0.14
N SER A 249 13.09 -9.46 0.36
CA SER A 249 12.61 -8.43 1.28
C SER A 249 13.05 -8.69 2.73
N THR A 250 13.06 -9.94 3.17
CA THR A 250 13.55 -10.30 4.50
C THR A 250 15.04 -10.01 4.66
N GLU A 251 15.85 -10.39 3.67
CA GLU A 251 17.29 -10.20 3.66
C GLU A 251 17.68 -8.72 3.65
N HIS A 252 16.99 -7.91 2.84
CA HIS A 252 17.37 -6.53 2.61
C HIS A 252 16.68 -5.55 3.56
N ILE A 253 15.47 -5.87 4.05
CA ILE A 253 14.62 -4.96 4.82
C ILE A 253 14.17 -5.57 6.15
N HIS A 254 13.43 -6.69 6.12
CA HIS A 254 12.62 -7.09 7.27
C HIS A 254 13.45 -7.45 8.50
N GLN A 255 14.51 -8.25 8.31
CA GLN A 255 15.30 -8.79 9.41
C GLN A 255 15.89 -7.73 10.34
N TYR A 256 16.02 -6.49 9.88
CA TYR A 256 16.67 -5.43 10.64
C TYR A 256 15.76 -4.74 11.65
N GLY A 257 14.43 -4.86 11.55
CA GLY A 257 13.52 -4.07 12.38
C GLY A 257 13.94 -2.60 12.44
N ALA A 258 13.96 -2.01 13.64
CA ALA A 258 14.38 -0.64 13.90
C ALA A 258 15.89 -0.50 14.24
N SER A 259 16.70 -1.54 14.02
CA SER A 259 18.15 -1.49 14.27
C SER A 259 18.92 -0.60 13.29
N ARG A 260 18.32 -0.22 12.16
CA ARG A 260 18.93 0.61 11.12
C ARG A 260 18.09 1.86 10.86
N LYS A 261 18.77 2.98 10.57
CA LYS A 261 18.08 4.19 10.10
C LYS A 261 17.46 3.94 8.73
N PRO A 262 16.24 4.43 8.43
CA PRO A 262 15.56 4.22 7.16
C PRO A 262 16.42 4.53 5.92
N ASN A 263 17.12 5.67 5.92
CA ASN A 263 17.99 6.04 4.78
C ASN A 263 19.16 5.08 4.58
N GLN A 264 19.71 4.53 5.67
CA GLN A 264 20.77 3.53 5.59
C GLN A 264 20.20 2.22 5.05
N LEU A 265 19.02 1.82 5.52
CA LEU A 265 18.34 0.60 5.09
C LEU A 265 18.07 0.60 3.59
N ILE A 266 17.58 1.72 3.06
CA ILE A 266 17.33 1.88 1.61
C ILE A 266 18.63 1.95 0.82
N MET A 267 19.65 2.65 1.31
CA MET A 267 20.98 2.67 0.68
C MET A 267 21.57 1.26 0.58
N ASP A 268 21.52 0.49 1.66
CA ASP A 268 22.04 -0.89 1.72
C ASP A 268 21.28 -1.81 0.76
N ALA A 269 19.94 -1.67 0.70
CA ALA A 269 19.08 -2.53 -0.11
C ALA A 269 19.11 -2.19 -1.61
N THR A 270 19.38 -0.94 -1.98
CA THR A 270 19.16 -0.45 -3.36
C THR A 270 20.40 0.12 -4.01
N GLY A 271 21.44 0.42 -3.22
CA GLY A 271 22.69 1.03 -3.68
C GLY A 271 22.63 2.55 -3.86
N GLU A 272 21.50 3.20 -3.56
CA GLU A 272 21.36 4.66 -3.65
C GLU A 272 20.39 5.23 -2.60
N ALA A 273 20.39 6.55 -2.44
CA ALA A 273 19.42 7.26 -1.61
C ALA A 273 18.02 7.21 -2.23
N LEU A 274 17.00 7.69 -1.51
CA LEU A 274 15.64 7.77 -2.04
C LEU A 274 15.59 8.53 -3.37
N ASN A 275 15.06 7.88 -4.40
CA ASN A 275 14.96 8.44 -5.73
C ASN A 275 13.51 8.33 -6.25
N PRO A 276 12.74 9.44 -6.30
CA PRO A 276 11.33 9.41 -6.69
C PRO A 276 11.12 9.02 -8.15
N LYS A 277 12.17 9.06 -8.99
CA LYS A 277 12.08 8.69 -10.40
C LYS A 277 11.57 7.26 -10.59
N TYR A 278 11.90 6.33 -9.69
CA TYR A 278 11.42 4.95 -9.79
C TYR A 278 9.90 4.85 -9.67
N LEU A 279 9.27 5.68 -8.84
CA LEU A 279 7.82 5.72 -8.73
C LEU A 279 7.19 6.31 -9.99
N LEU A 280 7.76 7.40 -10.51
CA LEU A 280 7.28 8.05 -11.73
C LEU A 280 7.37 7.11 -12.93
N ASP A 281 8.52 6.46 -13.13
CA ASP A 281 8.74 5.51 -14.23
C ASP A 281 7.82 4.28 -14.09
N TYR A 282 7.57 3.81 -12.86
CA TYR A 282 6.62 2.72 -12.58
C TYR A 282 5.19 3.09 -12.96
N MET A 283 4.71 4.26 -12.53
CA MET A 283 3.38 4.76 -12.86
C MET A 283 3.23 5.00 -14.37
N GLU A 284 4.20 5.68 -14.99
CA GLU A 284 4.19 5.96 -16.43
C GLU A 284 4.05 4.66 -17.23
N LYS A 285 4.88 3.65 -16.92
CA LYS A 285 4.82 2.34 -17.59
C LYS A 285 3.42 1.72 -17.52
N ILE A 286 2.80 1.68 -16.34
CA ILE A 286 1.50 1.03 -16.15
C ILE A 286 0.38 1.82 -16.83
N TYR A 287 0.32 3.12 -16.56
CA TYR A 287 -0.80 3.94 -17.01
C TYR A 287 -0.72 4.22 -18.52
N PHE A 288 0.46 4.32 -19.10
CA PHE A 288 0.59 4.50 -20.56
C PHE A 288 0.18 3.24 -21.31
N ASP A 289 0.49 2.05 -20.78
CA ASP A 289 0.04 0.79 -21.33
C ASP A 289 -1.49 0.65 -21.24
N VAL A 290 -2.05 0.79 -20.04
CA VAL A 290 -3.48 0.55 -19.80
C VAL A 290 -4.39 1.57 -20.49
N TYR A 291 -3.99 2.85 -20.47
CA TYR A 291 -4.74 3.92 -21.15
C TYR A 291 -4.33 4.12 -22.61
N GLN A 292 -3.37 3.31 -23.10
CA GLN A 292 -2.89 3.36 -24.49
C GLN A 292 -2.40 4.75 -24.90
N VAL A 293 -1.74 5.45 -23.96
CA VAL A 293 -1.13 6.76 -24.20
C VAL A 293 0.12 6.56 -25.04
N LYS A 294 0.25 7.33 -26.12
CA LYS A 294 1.45 7.30 -26.98
C LYS A 294 2.44 8.37 -26.52
N ASN A 295 3.70 7.98 -26.36
CA ASN A 295 4.84 8.89 -26.17
C ASN A 295 5.11 9.73 -27.43
#